data_AF-A0A9D8K6T3-F1
#
_entry.id   AF-A0A9D8K6T3-F1
#
_cell.length_a   1.000
_cell.length_b   1.000
_cell.length_c   1.000
_cell.angle_alpha   90.00
_cell.angle_beta   90.00
_cell.angle_gamma   90.00
#
_symmetry.space_group_name_H-M   'P 1'
#
loop_
_entity.id
_entity.type
_entity.pdbx_description
1 polymer ?
#
loop_
_entity_poly.entity_id
_entity_poly.type
_entity_poly.pdbx_seq_one_letter_code
_entity_poly.pdbx_strand_id
1 'polypeptide(L)'
;MGWSPAERSMASSLKGEKSSPNKRVELAIAGDLHDQWDGRDEELLRKLAPDGFLVVGDLSNGHPRIPRALARLPLPVACVLGNHDCGHDSTGERLRRQLQLLGDRHCGWGLRELRPPGVAVVGARPATAGGGYQLSKAVRAVYGAVELEESVHRIHAAAIAADPTLPLILLAHCGPVGLGSHAKDPCGRDWKLPSCDWGDQDLAMAIERIRRERALPLVVFGHMHHQLRRGGERITFARDSRGTMYLNAACAPRHGVDPQGRCLRHLSWVRLCGSGTVEQVSHRWYGLDGTLLYEQLLWPPSRP
;
A
#
# COMPACT_ATOMS: atom_id res chain seq x y z
N MET A 1 -56.42 16.92 -8.90
CA MET A 1 -55.22 17.78 -8.77
C MET A 1 -54.11 17.16 -9.57
N GLY A 2 -53.95 17.62 -10.81
CA GLY A 2 -52.98 17.08 -11.77
C GLY A 2 -51.59 17.66 -11.51
N TRP A 3 -50.58 16.80 -11.56
CA TRP A 3 -49.18 17.21 -11.47
C TRP A 3 -48.69 17.72 -12.83
N SER A 4 -47.93 18.81 -12.81
CA SER A 4 -47.41 19.45 -14.03
C SER A 4 -46.34 18.58 -14.72
N PRO A 5 -46.17 18.67 -16.05
CA PRO A 5 -45.14 17.92 -16.78
C PRO A 5 -43.69 18.34 -16.48
N ALA A 6 -43.46 19.39 -15.69
CA ALA A 6 -42.12 19.98 -15.48
C ALA A 6 -41.30 19.32 -14.35
N GLU A 7 -41.91 18.44 -13.54
CA GLU A 7 -41.25 17.87 -12.34
C GLU A 7 -40.78 16.41 -12.51
N ARG A 8 -40.89 15.84 -13.72
CA ARG A 8 -40.34 14.50 -14.03
C ARG A 8 -38.92 14.49 -14.61
N SER A 9 -38.27 15.65 -14.71
CA SER A 9 -36.94 15.78 -15.36
C SER A 9 -35.74 15.96 -14.41
N MET A 10 -35.89 15.72 -13.10
CA MET A 10 -34.78 15.85 -12.14
C MET A 10 -34.54 14.61 -11.27
N ALA A 11 -34.83 13.42 -11.79
CA ALA A 11 -34.46 12.14 -11.17
C ALA A 11 -33.88 11.17 -12.21
N SER A 12 -32.79 11.55 -12.89
CA SER A 12 -32.12 10.68 -13.87
C SER A 12 -30.65 11.07 -14.16
N SER A 13 -29.87 11.52 -13.16
CA SER A 13 -28.42 11.72 -13.34
C SER A 13 -27.63 11.37 -12.09
N LEU A 14 -27.71 10.11 -11.68
CA LEU A 14 -26.64 9.43 -10.94
C LEU A 14 -26.41 8.08 -11.62
N LYS A 15 -26.16 8.10 -12.93
CA LYS A 15 -25.45 6.99 -13.57
C LYS A 15 -23.99 7.19 -13.20
N GLY A 16 -23.51 6.43 -12.21
CA GLY A 16 -22.08 6.28 -11.99
C GLY A 16 -21.42 5.97 -13.33
N GLU A 17 -20.42 6.76 -13.71
CA GLU A 17 -19.60 6.49 -14.88
C GLU A 17 -19.06 5.07 -14.74
N LYS A 18 -19.62 4.14 -15.53
CA LYS A 18 -19.07 2.81 -15.66
C LYS A 18 -17.68 2.99 -16.28
N SER A 19 -16.64 2.73 -15.49
CA SER A 19 -15.26 2.67 -15.97
C SER A 19 -15.22 1.81 -17.23
N SER A 20 -14.73 2.35 -18.33
CA SER A 20 -14.57 1.59 -19.57
C SER A 20 -13.72 0.36 -19.30
N PRO A 21 -14.16 -0.86 -19.68
CA PRO A 21 -13.51 -2.13 -19.34
C PRO A 21 -12.10 -2.33 -19.94
N ASN A 22 -11.57 -1.32 -20.62
CA ASN A 22 -10.25 -1.32 -21.26
C ASN A 22 -9.30 -0.25 -20.70
N LYS A 23 -9.68 0.47 -19.64
CA LYS A 23 -8.82 1.49 -19.04
C LYS A 23 -7.74 0.83 -18.19
N ARG A 24 -6.48 1.12 -18.47
CA ARG A 24 -5.34 0.79 -17.62
C ARG A 24 -5.41 1.61 -16.33
N VAL A 25 -4.97 1.04 -15.21
CA VAL A 25 -4.88 1.75 -13.93
C VAL A 25 -3.42 1.94 -13.55
N GLU A 26 -3.02 3.19 -13.34
CA GLU A 26 -1.67 3.55 -12.93
C GLU A 26 -1.63 3.90 -11.42
N LEU A 27 -0.97 3.06 -10.63
CA LEU A 27 -0.88 3.24 -9.17
C LEU A 27 0.53 3.69 -8.79
N ALA A 28 0.61 4.84 -8.14
CA ALA A 28 1.81 5.28 -7.43
C ALA A 28 1.81 4.71 -6.02
N ILE A 29 2.99 4.36 -5.50
CA ILE A 29 3.13 3.69 -4.21
C ILE A 29 4.32 4.27 -3.47
N ALA A 30 4.13 4.61 -2.20
CA ALA A 30 5.21 5.04 -1.31
C ALA A 30 5.19 4.23 -0.01
N GLY A 31 6.37 3.90 0.49
CA GLY A 31 6.56 3.18 1.74
C GLY A 31 7.64 3.82 2.57
N ASP A 32 7.59 3.55 3.88
CA ASP A 32 8.67 3.84 4.82
C ASP A 32 9.12 5.30 4.71
N LEU A 33 8.13 6.20 4.79
CA LEU A 33 8.34 7.63 4.53
C LEU A 33 9.31 8.24 5.54
N HIS A 34 9.27 7.83 6.81
CA HIS A 34 10.18 8.29 7.86
C HIS A 34 10.38 9.81 7.86
N ASP A 35 9.26 10.55 7.88
CA ASP A 35 9.20 12.01 7.78
C ASP A 35 9.63 12.63 6.41
N GLN A 36 10.07 11.83 5.44
CA GLN A 36 10.39 12.24 4.06
C GLN A 36 9.14 12.31 3.17
N TRP A 37 8.27 13.26 3.49
CA TRP A 37 7.11 13.63 2.70
C TRP A 37 6.83 15.10 2.87
N ASP A 38 6.89 15.91 1.81
CA ASP A 38 6.69 17.35 1.88
C ASP A 38 5.75 17.86 0.78
N GLY A 39 5.51 19.18 0.73
CA GLY A 39 4.62 19.77 -0.29
C GLY A 39 5.11 19.55 -1.73
N ARG A 40 6.40 19.25 -1.94
CA ARG A 40 6.95 18.93 -3.26
C ARG A 40 6.60 17.50 -3.68
N ASP A 41 6.46 16.56 -2.73
CA ASP A 41 5.88 15.25 -3.01
C ASP A 41 4.43 15.37 -3.49
N GLU A 42 3.65 16.23 -2.84
CA GLU A 42 2.26 16.48 -3.23
C GLU A 42 2.15 17.13 -4.62
N GLU A 43 3.02 18.11 -4.91
CA GLU A 43 3.11 18.74 -6.23
C GLU A 43 3.55 17.74 -7.30
N LEU A 44 4.54 16.90 -7.01
CA LEU A 44 4.98 15.84 -7.91
C LEU A 44 3.84 14.87 -8.23
N LEU A 45 3.11 14.38 -7.21
CA LEU A 45 1.95 13.52 -7.45
C LEU A 45 0.89 14.20 -8.33
N ARG A 46 0.66 15.51 -8.15
CA ARG A 46 -0.27 16.27 -8.98
C ARG A 46 0.18 16.32 -10.45
N LYS A 47 1.49 16.48 -10.70
CA LYS A 47 2.07 16.48 -12.06
C LYS A 47 2.01 15.08 -12.70
N LEU A 48 2.35 14.05 -11.93
CA LEU A 48 2.35 12.65 -12.41
C LEU A 48 0.93 12.11 -12.63
N ALA A 49 -0.05 12.65 -11.90
CA ALA A 49 -1.46 12.30 -11.99
C ALA A 49 -1.75 10.78 -12.03
N PRO A 50 -1.24 9.98 -11.08
CA PRO A 50 -1.60 8.57 -11.00
C PRO A 50 -3.10 8.43 -10.70
N ASP A 51 -3.69 7.33 -11.17
CA ASP A 51 -5.09 6.99 -10.95
C ASP A 51 -5.40 6.71 -9.46
N GLY A 52 -4.40 6.27 -8.69
CA GLY A 52 -4.49 6.06 -7.24
C GLY A 52 -3.13 6.05 -6.56
N PHE A 53 -3.13 6.23 -5.24
CA PHE A 53 -1.92 6.26 -4.42
C PHE A 53 -2.00 5.31 -3.23
N LEU A 54 -1.02 4.42 -3.09
CA LEU A 54 -0.93 3.46 -1.99
C LEU A 54 0.22 3.83 -1.05
N VAL A 55 -0.03 3.72 0.26
CA VAL A 55 0.98 4.02 1.29
C VAL A 55 1.14 2.84 2.25
N VAL A 56 2.35 2.25 2.31
CA VAL A 56 2.65 1.04 3.11
C VAL A 56 3.19 1.33 4.51
N GLY A 57 2.88 2.49 5.08
CA GLY A 57 3.15 2.80 6.48
C GLY A 57 4.53 3.40 6.76
N ASP A 58 4.88 3.42 8.05
CA ASP A 58 6.04 4.10 8.60
C ASP A 58 6.11 5.55 8.12
N LEU A 59 5.01 6.26 8.32
CA LEU A 59 4.88 7.66 7.90
C LEU A 59 5.89 8.52 8.65
N SER A 60 5.97 8.31 9.96
CA SER A 60 6.82 9.05 10.91
C SER A 60 6.88 8.28 12.24
N ASN A 61 7.35 8.92 13.31
CA ASN A 61 7.26 8.39 14.68
C ASN A 61 5.98 8.83 15.41
N GLY A 62 4.81 8.67 14.78
CA GLY A 62 3.52 9.07 15.36
C GLY A 62 3.18 10.56 15.17
N HIS A 63 3.85 11.26 14.26
CA HIS A 63 3.65 12.68 14.02
C HIS A 63 2.43 12.93 13.10
N PRO A 64 1.59 13.94 13.40
CA PRO A 64 0.33 14.16 12.68
C PRO A 64 0.49 14.78 11.28
N ARG A 65 1.69 15.22 10.91
CA ARG A 65 1.95 16.02 9.71
C ARG A 65 1.62 15.26 8.43
N ILE A 66 2.14 14.04 8.29
CA ILE A 66 1.95 13.22 7.09
C ILE A 66 0.52 12.69 6.96
N PRO A 67 -0.12 12.12 8.02
CA PRO A 67 -1.54 11.79 7.97
C PRO A 67 -2.42 12.95 7.49
N ARG A 68 -2.18 14.18 7.98
CA ARG A 68 -2.91 15.37 7.54
C ARG A 68 -2.67 15.69 6.08
N ALA A 69 -1.44 15.54 5.58
CA ALA A 69 -1.11 15.74 4.18
C ALA A 69 -1.84 14.70 3.31
N LEU A 70 -1.73 13.42 3.64
CA LEU A 70 -2.40 12.32 2.94
C LEU A 70 -3.93 12.49 2.94
N ALA A 71 -4.51 12.97 4.03
CA ALA A 71 -5.94 13.26 4.15
C ALA A 71 -6.44 14.40 3.27
N ARG A 72 -5.55 15.28 2.81
CA ARG A 72 -5.88 16.43 1.94
C ARG A 72 -5.60 16.16 0.46
N LEU A 73 -4.93 15.05 0.14
CA LEU A 73 -4.69 14.66 -1.24
C LEU A 73 -6.04 14.49 -1.98
N PRO A 74 -6.21 15.13 -3.15
CA PRO A 74 -7.45 15.08 -3.92
C PRO A 74 -7.64 13.77 -4.69
N LEU A 75 -6.59 12.95 -4.80
CA LEU A 75 -6.61 11.65 -5.46
C LEU A 75 -7.04 10.52 -4.52
N PRO A 76 -7.52 9.38 -5.05
CA PRO A 76 -7.82 8.19 -4.25
C PRO A 76 -6.57 7.65 -3.56
N VAL A 77 -6.59 7.60 -2.23
CA VAL A 77 -5.47 7.11 -1.40
C VAL A 77 -5.91 5.91 -0.57
N ALA A 78 -5.12 4.85 -0.50
CA ALA A 78 -5.24 3.81 0.53
C ALA A 78 -3.94 3.70 1.33
N CYS A 79 -4.03 3.58 2.65
CA CYS A 79 -2.90 3.60 3.56
C CYS A 79 -3.03 2.54 4.64
N VAL A 80 -1.96 1.79 4.89
CA VAL A 80 -1.80 0.99 6.11
C VAL A 80 -0.70 1.62 6.95
N LEU A 81 -0.86 1.62 8.27
CA LEU A 81 0.13 2.19 9.20
C LEU A 81 1.20 1.15 9.53
N GLY A 82 2.44 1.60 9.75
CA GLY A 82 3.58 0.78 10.12
C GLY A 82 3.92 0.82 11.61
N ASN A 83 4.96 0.09 12.04
CA ASN A 83 5.30 0.03 13.46
C ASN A 83 5.77 1.39 14.02
N HIS A 84 6.48 2.19 13.23
CA HIS A 84 6.94 3.51 13.67
C HIS A 84 5.78 4.48 13.88
N ASP A 85 4.64 4.26 13.23
CA ASP A 85 3.45 5.09 13.38
C ASP A 85 2.83 5.04 14.78
N CYS A 86 3.22 4.06 15.61
CA CYS A 86 2.88 4.05 17.04
C CYS A 86 3.70 5.07 17.86
N GLY A 87 4.83 5.57 17.35
CA GLY A 87 5.63 6.62 17.97
C GLY A 87 6.18 6.31 19.36
N HIS A 88 6.51 5.03 19.62
CA HIS A 88 6.92 4.52 20.94
C HIS A 88 5.90 4.79 22.07
N ASP A 89 4.63 5.02 21.74
CA ASP A 89 3.56 5.27 22.69
C ASP A 89 2.74 4.01 22.96
N SER A 90 2.98 3.39 24.13
CA SER A 90 2.27 2.18 24.53
C SER A 90 0.80 2.38 24.89
N THR A 91 0.34 3.63 25.11
CA THR A 91 -1.06 3.95 25.43
C THR A 91 -1.96 3.89 24.19
N GLY A 92 -1.36 3.91 22.99
CA GLY A 92 -2.06 3.91 21.71
C GLY A 92 -2.64 5.27 21.30
N GLU A 93 -2.47 6.34 22.08
CA GLU A 93 -3.00 7.66 21.75
C GLU A 93 -2.47 8.21 20.42
N ARG A 94 -1.16 8.07 20.17
CA ARG A 94 -0.55 8.47 18.89
C ARG A 94 -1.15 7.69 17.72
N LEU A 95 -1.31 6.37 17.88
CA LEU A 95 -1.92 5.53 16.87
C LEU A 95 -3.38 5.93 16.61
N ARG A 96 -4.21 6.11 17.66
CA ARG A 96 -5.61 6.58 17.50
C ARG A 96 -5.67 7.91 16.76
N ARG A 97 -4.77 8.85 17.09
CA ARG A 97 -4.72 10.15 16.42
C ARG A 97 -4.37 10.00 14.95
N GLN A 98 -3.40 9.16 14.59
CA GLN A 98 -3.06 8.91 13.18
C GLN A 98 -4.26 8.31 12.42
N LEU A 99 -4.94 7.33 13.01
CA LEU A 99 -6.15 6.73 12.46
C LEU A 99 -7.26 7.76 12.22
N GLN A 100 -7.54 8.62 13.22
CA GLN A 100 -8.52 9.70 13.10
C GLN A 100 -8.18 10.69 12.00
N LEU A 101 -6.90 11.03 11.83
CA LEU A 101 -6.45 11.97 10.80
C LEU A 101 -6.55 11.37 9.40
N LEU A 102 -6.23 10.09 9.22
CA LEU A 102 -6.36 9.40 7.94
C LEU A 102 -7.84 9.16 7.58
N GLY A 103 -8.70 8.93 8.58
CA GLY A 103 -10.09 8.53 8.39
C GLY A 103 -10.18 7.32 7.48
N ASP A 104 -11.12 7.35 6.54
CA ASP A 104 -11.38 6.23 5.62
C ASP A 104 -10.21 5.89 4.70
N ARG A 105 -9.16 6.73 4.61
CA ARG A 105 -7.95 6.41 3.82
C ARG A 105 -7.14 5.30 4.47
N HIS A 106 -7.26 5.09 5.79
CA HIS A 106 -6.65 3.94 6.44
C HIS A 106 -7.46 2.67 6.15
N CYS A 107 -6.79 1.59 5.74
CA CYS A 107 -7.45 0.33 5.40
C CYS A 107 -6.94 -0.88 6.22
N GLY A 108 -6.15 -0.71 7.27
CA GLY A 108 -5.67 -1.83 8.09
C GLY A 108 -6.82 -2.65 8.66
N TRP A 109 -6.80 -3.97 8.46
CA TRP A 109 -7.92 -4.88 8.76
C TRP A 109 -9.27 -4.47 8.14
N GLY A 110 -9.25 -3.72 7.04
CA GLY A 110 -10.45 -3.19 6.41
C GLY A 110 -10.34 -3.14 4.89
N LEU A 111 -11.49 -2.88 4.26
CA LEU A 111 -11.61 -2.69 2.83
C LEU A 111 -11.66 -1.20 2.50
N ARG A 112 -10.92 -0.82 1.45
CA ARG A 112 -11.07 0.45 0.77
C ARG A 112 -11.14 0.23 -0.74
N GLU A 113 -12.32 0.43 -1.31
CA GLU A 113 -12.48 0.51 -2.76
C GLU A 113 -12.17 1.91 -3.26
N LEU A 114 -11.24 2.01 -4.20
CA LEU A 114 -10.91 3.27 -4.84
C LEU A 114 -11.77 3.40 -6.10
N ARG A 115 -12.79 4.26 -6.06
CA ARG A 115 -13.69 4.54 -7.20
C ARG A 115 -13.79 6.05 -7.46
N PRO A 116 -13.19 6.56 -8.56
CA PRO A 116 -12.19 5.92 -9.42
C PRO A 116 -10.92 5.49 -8.61
N PRO A 117 -10.04 4.61 -9.14
CA PRO A 117 -10.00 4.11 -10.52
C PRO A 117 -10.62 2.73 -10.77
N GLY A 118 -11.25 2.12 -9.76
CA GLY A 118 -11.83 0.78 -9.84
C GLY A 118 -10.86 -0.29 -9.38
N VAL A 119 -10.31 -0.15 -8.16
CA VAL A 119 -9.50 -1.19 -7.52
C VAL A 119 -9.97 -1.40 -6.08
N ALA A 120 -9.96 -2.64 -5.60
CA ALA A 120 -10.26 -2.99 -4.22
C ALA A 120 -8.95 -3.16 -3.44
N VAL A 121 -8.74 -2.35 -2.40
CA VAL A 121 -7.55 -2.41 -1.54
C VAL A 121 -7.95 -2.91 -0.17
N VAL A 122 -7.36 -4.01 0.28
CA VAL A 122 -7.57 -4.53 1.63
C VAL A 122 -6.28 -4.40 2.41
N GLY A 123 -6.34 -3.72 3.55
CA GLY A 123 -5.18 -3.61 4.42
C GLY A 123 -5.00 -4.85 5.28
N ALA A 124 -3.76 -5.31 5.37
CA ALA A 124 -3.33 -6.31 6.33
C ALA A 124 -3.31 -5.72 7.75
N ARG A 125 -2.70 -6.45 8.69
CA ARG A 125 -2.53 -6.01 10.06
C ARG A 125 -1.78 -4.68 10.17
N PRO A 126 -2.39 -3.63 10.75
CA PRO A 126 -1.73 -2.35 10.91
C PRO A 126 -0.68 -2.38 12.03
N ALA A 127 0.33 -1.54 11.91
CA ALA A 127 1.36 -1.30 12.92
C ALA A 127 2.12 -2.56 13.39
N THR A 128 2.19 -3.58 12.53
CA THR A 128 3.06 -4.74 12.69
C THR A 128 4.53 -4.34 12.61
N ALA A 129 5.41 -5.02 13.37
CA ALA A 129 6.86 -4.94 13.21
C ALA A 129 7.44 -6.21 12.56
N GLY A 130 6.59 -7.01 11.91
CA GLY A 130 6.95 -8.32 11.35
C GLY A 130 7.27 -9.37 12.42
N GLY A 131 7.93 -10.45 11.96
CA GLY A 131 8.44 -11.53 12.79
C GLY A 131 7.36 -12.53 13.24
N GLY A 132 6.41 -12.85 12.39
CA GLY A 132 5.26 -13.71 12.69
C GLY A 132 4.06 -12.92 13.20
N TYR A 133 3.32 -13.45 14.18
CA TYR A 133 2.14 -12.78 14.73
C TYR A 133 2.36 -12.26 16.15
N GLN A 134 2.32 -10.94 16.30
CA GLN A 134 2.43 -10.24 17.58
C GLN A 134 1.82 -8.83 17.53
N LEU A 135 0.99 -8.48 18.51
CA LEU A 135 0.49 -7.10 18.63
C LEU A 135 1.33 -6.31 19.61
N SER A 136 1.74 -5.11 19.21
CA SER A 136 2.38 -4.15 20.12
C SER A 136 1.39 -3.70 21.21
N LYS A 137 1.91 -3.16 22.32
CA LYS A 137 1.07 -2.58 23.38
C LYS A 137 0.15 -1.49 22.85
N ALA A 138 0.65 -0.64 21.95
CA ALA A 138 -0.10 0.41 21.30
C ALA A 138 -1.29 -0.15 20.51
N VAL A 139 -1.06 -1.19 19.69
CA VAL A 139 -2.12 -1.83 18.90
C VAL A 139 -3.17 -2.46 19.81
N ARG A 140 -2.75 -3.15 20.88
CA ARG A 140 -3.69 -3.72 21.87
C ARG A 140 -4.52 -2.65 22.58
N ALA A 141 -3.94 -1.49 22.86
CA ALA A 141 -4.63 -0.37 23.51
C ALA A 141 -5.64 0.35 22.58
N VAL A 142 -5.54 0.14 21.26
CA VAL A 142 -6.47 0.72 20.26
C VAL A 142 -7.52 -0.28 19.83
N TYR A 143 -7.11 -1.51 19.52
CA TYR A 143 -7.96 -2.53 18.90
C TYR A 143 -8.40 -3.64 19.86
N GLY A 144 -7.91 -3.63 21.10
CA GLY A 144 -8.08 -4.75 22.02
C GLY A 144 -7.18 -5.94 21.69
N ALA A 145 -7.44 -7.07 22.33
CA ALA A 145 -6.82 -8.33 21.95
C ALA A 145 -7.39 -8.78 20.61
N VAL A 146 -6.51 -9.00 19.64
CA VAL A 146 -6.84 -9.62 18.35
C VAL A 146 -5.96 -10.85 18.24
N GLU A 147 -6.55 -12.02 18.18
CA GLU A 147 -5.81 -13.27 18.03
C GLU A 147 -5.42 -13.51 16.57
N LEU A 148 -4.45 -14.39 16.33
CA LEU A 148 -3.95 -14.71 14.99
C LEU A 148 -5.10 -15.01 14.01
N GLU A 149 -5.98 -15.93 14.41
CA GLU A 149 -7.09 -16.37 13.56
C GLU A 149 -8.11 -15.24 13.28
N GLU A 150 -8.33 -14.35 14.25
CA GLU A 150 -9.18 -13.18 14.07
C GLU A 150 -8.54 -12.18 13.09
N SER A 151 -7.22 -11.97 13.16
CA SER A 151 -6.50 -11.13 12.18
C SER A 151 -6.64 -11.69 10.77
N VAL A 152 -6.43 -13.01 10.62
CA VAL A 152 -6.61 -13.72 9.34
C VAL A 152 -8.04 -13.56 8.82
N HIS A 153 -9.03 -13.75 9.70
CA HIS A 153 -10.44 -13.63 9.35
C HIS A 153 -10.78 -12.20 8.90
N ARG A 154 -10.30 -11.16 9.57
CA ARG A 154 -10.55 -9.76 9.17
C ARG A 154 -10.01 -9.46 7.77
N ILE A 155 -8.78 -9.87 7.47
CA ILE A 155 -8.17 -9.66 6.15
C ILE A 155 -8.94 -10.44 5.08
N HIS A 156 -9.26 -11.71 5.35
CA HIS A 156 -10.01 -12.56 4.44
C HIS A 156 -11.43 -12.03 4.19
N ALA A 157 -12.20 -11.74 5.24
CA ALA A 157 -13.55 -11.22 5.14
C ALA A 157 -13.62 -9.89 4.38
N ALA A 158 -12.67 -8.98 4.62
CA ALA A 158 -12.57 -7.72 3.86
C ALA A 158 -12.32 -7.97 2.36
N ALA A 159 -11.48 -8.96 2.02
CA ALA A 159 -11.21 -9.34 0.64
C ALA A 159 -12.40 -10.02 -0.05
N ILE A 160 -13.23 -10.77 0.68
CA ILE A 160 -14.45 -11.37 0.12
C ILE A 160 -15.58 -10.33 0.01
N ALA A 161 -15.65 -9.38 0.94
CA ALA A 161 -16.65 -8.30 0.91
C ALA A 161 -16.42 -7.29 -0.24
N ALA A 162 -15.19 -7.19 -0.74
CA ALA A 162 -14.86 -6.34 -1.89
C ALA A 162 -15.63 -6.78 -3.15
N ASP A 163 -16.06 -5.81 -3.95
CA ASP A 163 -16.68 -6.06 -5.25
C ASP A 163 -15.83 -7.07 -6.05
N PRO A 164 -16.42 -8.23 -6.42
CA PRO A 164 -15.70 -9.30 -7.09
C PRO A 164 -15.23 -8.91 -8.51
N THR A 165 -15.81 -7.85 -9.09
CA THR A 165 -15.43 -7.34 -10.41
C THR A 165 -14.18 -6.45 -10.37
N LEU A 166 -13.78 -5.96 -9.19
CA LEU A 166 -12.57 -5.16 -9.04
C LEU A 166 -11.34 -6.04 -8.83
N PRO A 167 -10.18 -5.66 -9.41
CA PRO A 167 -8.91 -6.26 -9.02
C PRO A 167 -8.64 -6.02 -7.54
N LEU A 168 -8.23 -7.08 -6.85
CA LEU A 168 -7.88 -7.05 -5.44
C LEU A 168 -6.39 -6.78 -5.25
N ILE A 169 -6.06 -5.86 -4.35
CA ILE A 169 -4.71 -5.56 -3.88
C ILE A 169 -4.69 -5.73 -2.36
N LEU A 170 -3.79 -6.55 -1.84
CA LEU A 170 -3.48 -6.50 -0.40
C LEU A 170 -2.40 -5.45 -0.14
N LEU A 171 -2.64 -4.60 0.86
CA LEU A 171 -1.72 -3.56 1.29
C LEU A 171 -1.26 -3.84 2.72
N ALA A 172 0.02 -4.06 2.93
CA ALA A 172 0.56 -4.40 4.24
C ALA A 172 1.73 -3.48 4.62
N HIS A 173 2.05 -3.36 5.91
CA HIS A 173 3.31 -2.75 6.28
C HIS A 173 4.45 -3.76 6.18
N CYS A 174 4.32 -4.93 6.83
CA CYS A 174 5.24 -6.05 6.61
C CYS A 174 4.69 -7.04 5.56
N GLY A 175 5.58 -7.62 4.75
CA GLY A 175 5.21 -8.67 3.81
C GLY A 175 4.88 -10.00 4.51
N PRO A 176 4.34 -11.01 3.79
CA PRO A 176 4.00 -12.30 4.38
C PRO A 176 5.24 -13.14 4.70
N VAL A 177 5.13 -14.06 5.68
CA VAL A 177 6.11 -15.14 5.84
C VAL A 177 6.20 -16.01 4.57
N GLY A 178 7.36 -16.60 4.34
CA GLY A 178 7.69 -17.40 3.15
C GLY A 178 8.56 -16.65 2.13
N LEU A 179 8.91 -15.39 2.40
CA LEU A 179 9.70 -14.51 1.52
C LEU A 179 10.99 -14.01 2.19
N GLY A 180 11.48 -14.64 3.26
CA GLY A 180 12.57 -14.10 4.08
C GLY A 180 13.70 -15.05 4.49
N SER A 181 14.03 -16.06 3.68
CA SER A 181 15.07 -17.06 4.00
C SER A 181 16.48 -16.46 4.22
N HIS A 182 16.81 -15.39 3.51
CA HIS A 182 18.09 -14.69 3.57
C HIS A 182 17.91 -13.19 3.76
N ALA A 183 18.95 -12.49 4.24
CA ALA A 183 18.88 -11.06 4.57
C ALA A 183 18.46 -10.17 3.40
N LYS A 184 18.80 -10.57 2.16
CA LYS A 184 18.45 -9.85 0.93
C LYS A 184 17.05 -10.15 0.42
N ASP A 185 16.37 -11.15 0.96
CA ASP A 185 15.05 -11.55 0.48
C ASP A 185 13.99 -10.51 0.88
N PRO A 186 12.84 -10.44 0.20
CA PRO A 186 11.85 -9.37 0.41
C PRO A 186 11.43 -9.18 1.87
N CYS A 187 11.34 -10.27 2.63
CA CYS A 187 10.97 -10.27 4.06
C CYS A 187 12.10 -10.75 4.98
N GLY A 188 13.36 -10.73 4.53
CA GLY A 188 14.48 -11.31 5.28
C GLY A 188 15.15 -10.33 6.24
N ARG A 189 15.27 -10.70 7.53
CA ARG A 189 15.91 -9.86 8.55
C ARG A 189 17.40 -9.65 8.27
N ASP A 190 17.85 -8.40 8.23
CA ASP A 190 19.23 -8.01 7.90
C ASP A 190 19.94 -7.26 9.04
N TRP A 191 19.23 -6.85 10.09
CA TRP A 191 19.84 -6.15 11.24
C TRP A 191 20.35 -7.05 12.37
N LYS A 192 20.09 -8.36 12.33
CA LYS A 192 20.55 -9.31 13.35
C LYS A 192 20.82 -10.69 12.74
N LEU A 193 21.93 -11.30 13.15
CA LEU A 193 22.32 -12.67 12.79
C LEU A 193 21.74 -13.71 13.77
N PRO A 194 21.43 -14.94 13.30
CA PRO A 194 21.30 -15.29 11.89
C PRO A 194 20.11 -14.53 11.26
N SER A 195 20.17 -14.36 9.93
CA SER A 195 19.02 -13.89 9.17
C SER A 195 17.87 -14.91 9.30
N CYS A 196 16.64 -14.43 9.26
CA CYS A 196 15.45 -15.25 9.30
C CYS A 196 14.30 -14.53 8.62
N ASP A 197 13.23 -15.28 8.35
CA ASP A 197 12.00 -14.71 7.84
C ASP A 197 11.39 -13.77 8.87
N TRP A 198 11.07 -12.56 8.44
CA TRP A 198 10.52 -11.49 9.26
C TRP A 198 9.11 -11.08 8.79
N GLY A 199 8.48 -11.86 7.94
CA GLY A 199 7.13 -11.60 7.46
C GLY A 199 6.04 -11.80 8.51
N ASP A 200 4.84 -11.37 8.15
CA ASP A 200 3.60 -11.52 8.91
C ASP A 200 2.96 -12.90 8.65
N GLN A 201 2.69 -13.64 9.73
CA GLN A 201 2.10 -14.98 9.65
C GLN A 201 0.62 -14.94 9.24
N ASP A 202 -0.14 -14.01 9.81
CA ASP A 202 -1.54 -13.79 9.51
C ASP A 202 -1.77 -13.38 8.06
N LEU A 203 -0.90 -12.53 7.50
CA LEU A 203 -0.97 -12.16 6.09
C LEU A 203 -0.79 -13.37 5.16
N ALA A 204 0.21 -14.23 5.42
CA ALA A 204 0.41 -15.44 4.63
C ALA A 204 -0.80 -16.39 4.69
N MET A 205 -1.36 -16.58 5.89
CA MET A 205 -2.57 -17.39 6.08
C MET A 205 -3.79 -16.80 5.36
N ALA A 206 -3.96 -15.47 5.40
CA ALA A 206 -5.06 -14.80 4.71
C ALA A 206 -4.93 -14.90 3.18
N ILE A 207 -3.72 -14.73 2.64
CA ILE A 207 -3.43 -14.91 1.21
C ILE A 207 -3.88 -16.29 0.72
N GLU A 208 -3.52 -17.35 1.47
CA GLU A 208 -3.89 -18.72 1.09
C GLU A 208 -5.40 -18.97 1.14
N ARG A 209 -6.15 -18.30 2.04
CA ARG A 209 -7.61 -18.38 2.07
C ARG A 209 -8.24 -17.63 0.92
N ILE A 210 -7.84 -16.38 0.71
CA ILE A 210 -8.38 -15.48 -0.32
C ILE A 210 -8.27 -16.13 -1.71
N ARG A 211 -7.12 -16.74 -2.01
CA ARG A 211 -6.85 -17.38 -3.31
C ARG A 211 -7.74 -18.57 -3.64
N ARG A 212 -8.41 -19.16 -2.66
CA ARG A 212 -9.37 -20.25 -2.90
C ARG A 212 -10.70 -19.71 -3.45
N GLU A 213 -10.95 -18.42 -3.29
CA GLU A 213 -12.25 -17.80 -3.58
C GLU A 213 -12.18 -16.73 -4.67
N ARG A 214 -11.06 -15.99 -4.77
CA ARG A 214 -10.86 -14.99 -5.82
C ARG A 214 -9.39 -14.81 -6.20
N ALA A 215 -9.17 -14.24 -7.39
CA ALA A 215 -7.85 -13.89 -7.86
C ALA A 215 -7.21 -12.81 -6.97
N LEU A 216 -5.94 -13.00 -6.64
CA LEU A 216 -5.12 -12.03 -5.92
C LEU A 216 -3.89 -11.70 -6.79
N PRO A 217 -3.97 -10.67 -7.66
CA PRO A 217 -2.86 -10.34 -8.56
C PRO A 217 -1.67 -9.71 -7.83
N LEU A 218 -1.91 -8.95 -6.75
CA LEU A 218 -0.89 -8.09 -6.15
C LEU A 218 -0.99 -8.01 -4.63
N VAL A 219 0.16 -8.14 -3.97
CA VAL A 219 0.41 -7.80 -2.57
C VAL A 219 1.52 -6.75 -2.53
N VAL A 220 1.22 -5.60 -1.94
CA VAL A 220 2.16 -4.48 -1.79
C VAL A 220 2.46 -4.29 -0.31
N PHE A 221 3.74 -4.21 0.04
CA PHE A 221 4.19 -4.06 1.42
C PHE A 221 5.44 -3.19 1.54
N GLY A 222 5.88 -2.92 2.76
CA GLY A 222 7.08 -2.13 3.07
C GLY A 222 7.93 -2.78 4.17
N HIS A 223 8.31 -1.99 5.19
CA HIS A 223 9.05 -2.37 6.40
C HIS A 223 10.52 -2.74 6.16
N MET A 224 10.77 -3.70 5.27
CA MET A 224 12.11 -4.21 5.00
C MET A 224 12.77 -3.31 3.96
N HIS A 225 13.54 -2.32 4.40
CA HIS A 225 14.10 -1.29 3.52
C HIS A 225 14.91 -1.87 2.35
N HIS A 226 14.86 -1.20 1.19
CA HIS A 226 15.60 -1.55 -0.03
C HIS A 226 17.10 -1.67 0.24
N GLN A 227 17.69 -0.64 0.85
CA GLN A 227 19.08 -0.67 1.27
C GLN A 227 19.23 -1.53 2.53
N LEU A 228 20.09 -2.55 2.45
CA LEU A 228 20.34 -3.44 3.59
C LEU A 228 21.19 -2.75 4.66
N ARG A 229 20.87 -2.97 5.93
CA ARG A 229 21.57 -2.38 7.08
C ARG A 229 23.05 -2.75 7.15
N ARG A 230 23.42 -3.91 6.60
CA ARG A 230 24.82 -4.40 6.55
C ARG A 230 25.45 -4.25 5.16
N GLY A 231 24.86 -3.44 4.29
CA GLY A 231 25.31 -3.17 2.93
C GLY A 231 24.69 -4.10 1.89
N GLY A 232 24.54 -3.59 0.66
CA GLY A 232 23.86 -4.26 -0.44
C GLY A 232 22.39 -3.87 -0.59
N GLU A 233 21.75 -4.46 -1.59
CA GLU A 233 20.35 -4.17 -1.97
C GLU A 233 19.46 -5.39 -1.74
N ARG A 234 18.24 -5.11 -1.31
CA ARG A 234 17.17 -6.10 -1.13
C ARG A 234 16.54 -6.47 -2.47
N ILE A 235 16.14 -7.72 -2.59
CA ILE A 235 15.20 -8.16 -3.62
C ILE A 235 13.82 -7.60 -3.25
N THR A 236 13.30 -6.69 -4.06
CA THR A 236 12.06 -5.96 -3.75
C THR A 236 10.83 -6.51 -4.46
N PHE A 237 11.00 -7.53 -5.32
CA PHE A 237 9.92 -8.13 -6.09
C PHE A 237 10.02 -9.65 -6.09
N ALA A 238 8.88 -10.31 -5.95
CA ALA A 238 8.75 -11.74 -6.15
C ALA A 238 7.41 -12.06 -6.83
N ARG A 239 7.35 -13.19 -7.54
CA ARG A 239 6.12 -13.76 -8.07
C ARG A 239 6.09 -15.24 -7.70
N ASP A 240 4.97 -15.70 -7.13
CA ASP A 240 4.83 -17.11 -6.80
C ASP A 240 4.25 -17.94 -7.95
N SER A 241 4.21 -19.26 -7.74
CA SER A 241 3.70 -20.23 -8.71
C SER A 241 2.20 -20.09 -9.00
N ARG A 242 1.43 -19.44 -8.13
CA ARG A 242 0.02 -19.12 -8.36
C ARG A 242 -0.16 -17.78 -9.09
N GLY A 243 0.94 -17.10 -9.39
CA GLY A 243 0.97 -15.91 -10.22
C GLY A 243 0.78 -14.60 -9.48
N THR A 244 0.61 -14.60 -8.16
CA THR A 244 0.55 -13.35 -7.38
C THR A 244 1.90 -12.69 -7.32
N MET A 245 1.90 -11.38 -7.49
CA MET A 245 3.09 -10.55 -7.38
C MET A 245 3.18 -9.92 -5.98
N TYR A 246 4.40 -9.86 -5.46
CA TYR A 246 4.75 -9.30 -4.17
C TYR A 246 5.71 -8.15 -4.41
N LEU A 247 5.33 -6.95 -4.02
CA LEU A 247 6.12 -5.73 -4.20
C LEU A 247 6.44 -5.11 -2.84
N ASN A 248 7.73 -5.06 -2.53
CA ASN A 248 8.26 -4.29 -1.41
C ASN A 248 8.56 -2.85 -1.86
N ALA A 249 7.80 -1.88 -1.35
CA ALA A 249 7.91 -0.46 -1.65
C ALA A 249 8.66 0.37 -0.59
N ALA A 250 9.39 -0.27 0.33
CA ALA A 250 10.16 0.35 1.41
C ALA A 250 11.47 1.03 0.94
N CYS A 251 11.38 2.03 0.09
CA CYS A 251 12.55 2.81 -0.29
C CYS A 251 12.84 3.88 0.79
N ALA A 252 13.88 3.67 1.59
CA ALA A 252 14.31 4.61 2.62
C ALA A 252 15.85 4.74 2.59
N PRO A 253 16.41 5.92 2.28
CA PRO A 253 15.72 7.19 2.00
C PRO A 253 14.99 7.20 0.64
N ARG A 254 13.82 7.85 0.58
CA ARG A 254 13.06 8.10 -0.67
C ARG A 254 13.30 9.47 -1.28
N HIS A 255 13.89 10.38 -0.51
CA HIS A 255 14.41 11.65 -1.02
C HIS A 255 15.90 11.47 -1.30
N GLY A 256 16.33 11.88 -2.49
CA GLY A 256 17.73 11.77 -2.91
C GLY A 256 18.21 13.01 -3.65
N VAL A 257 19.49 13.01 -3.99
CA VAL A 257 20.12 13.98 -4.89
C VAL A 257 21.00 13.20 -5.84
N ASP A 258 20.89 13.47 -7.14
CA ASP A 258 21.72 12.82 -8.15
C ASP A 258 23.12 13.47 -8.27
N PRO A 259 24.06 12.89 -9.05
CA PRO A 259 25.40 13.47 -9.22
C PRO A 259 25.42 14.87 -9.87
N GLN A 260 24.32 15.31 -10.49
CA GLN A 260 24.17 16.65 -11.05
C GLN A 260 23.54 17.64 -10.06
N GLY A 261 23.27 17.23 -8.81
CA GLY A 261 22.70 18.08 -7.77
C GLY A 261 21.17 18.21 -7.85
N ARG A 262 20.48 17.41 -8.68
CA ARG A 262 19.02 17.47 -8.81
C ARG A 262 18.36 16.68 -7.68
N CYS A 263 17.37 17.29 -7.03
CA CYS A 263 16.56 16.61 -6.03
C CYS A 263 15.71 15.51 -6.69
N LEU A 264 15.69 14.33 -6.07
CA LEU A 264 14.92 13.18 -6.50
C LEU A 264 13.83 12.81 -5.49
N ARG A 265 12.75 12.22 -6.01
CA ARG A 265 11.69 11.57 -5.23
C ARG A 265 11.43 10.18 -5.76
N HIS A 266 11.49 9.19 -4.88
CA HIS A 266 11.14 7.81 -5.21
C HIS A 266 9.63 7.57 -5.09
N LEU A 267 9.09 6.85 -6.08
CA LEU A 267 7.80 6.18 -6.06
C LEU A 267 7.95 4.79 -6.67
N SER A 268 7.40 3.77 -6.01
CA SER A 268 7.10 2.50 -6.67
C SER A 268 5.88 2.70 -7.57
N TRP A 269 5.81 1.96 -8.67
CA TRP A 269 4.78 2.13 -9.68
C TRP A 269 4.27 0.78 -10.17
N VAL A 270 2.94 0.65 -10.24
CA VAL A 270 2.26 -0.52 -10.77
C VAL A 270 1.26 -0.10 -11.82
N ARG A 271 1.29 -0.77 -12.96
CA ARG A 271 0.27 -0.66 -14.00
C ARG A 271 -0.57 -1.93 -14.02
N LEU A 272 -1.88 -1.77 -13.88
CA LEU A 272 -2.85 -2.84 -14.11
C LEU A 272 -3.47 -2.65 -15.50
N CYS A 273 -3.63 -3.74 -16.25
CA CYS A 273 -4.45 -3.72 -17.46
C CYS A 273 -5.95 -3.67 -17.12
N GLY A 274 -6.82 -3.45 -18.12
CA GLY A 274 -8.27 -3.34 -17.91
C GLY A 274 -8.92 -4.58 -17.27
N SER A 275 -8.31 -5.77 -17.39
CA SER A 275 -8.77 -6.98 -16.72
C SER A 275 -8.30 -7.11 -15.27
N GLY A 276 -7.53 -6.16 -14.75
CA GLY A 276 -7.01 -6.18 -13.40
C GLY A 276 -5.69 -6.94 -13.20
N THR A 277 -5.12 -7.53 -14.26
CA THR A 277 -3.82 -8.20 -14.21
C THR A 277 -2.70 -7.16 -14.17
N VAL A 278 -1.63 -7.44 -13.40
CA VAL A 278 -0.44 -6.60 -13.36
C VAL A 278 0.31 -6.68 -14.71
N GLU A 279 0.43 -5.55 -15.39
CA GLU A 279 1.15 -5.41 -16.65
C GLU A 279 2.59 -4.96 -16.43
N GLN A 280 2.83 -4.06 -15.48
CA GLN A 280 4.15 -3.52 -15.20
C GLN A 280 4.35 -3.25 -13.71
N VAL A 281 5.57 -3.50 -13.23
CA VAL A 281 6.04 -3.11 -11.89
C VAL A 281 7.41 -2.48 -12.01
N SER A 282 7.60 -1.33 -11.36
CA SER A 282 8.88 -0.62 -11.37
C SER A 282 9.12 0.22 -10.13
N HIS A 283 10.39 0.48 -9.81
CA HIS A 283 10.81 1.59 -8.95
C HIS A 283 11.22 2.78 -9.81
N ARG A 284 10.76 3.98 -9.45
CA ARG A 284 10.96 5.19 -10.26
C ARG A 284 11.48 6.33 -9.40
N TRP A 285 12.47 7.04 -9.93
CA TRP A 285 13.00 8.27 -9.36
C TRP A 285 12.70 9.43 -10.29
N TYR A 286 11.96 10.40 -9.77
CA TYR A 286 11.54 11.58 -10.50
C TYR A 286 12.28 12.82 -10.02
N GLY A 287 12.54 13.74 -10.95
CA GLY A 287 12.82 15.14 -10.62
C GLY A 287 11.56 15.85 -10.10
N LEU A 288 11.74 16.97 -9.42
CA LEU A 288 10.62 17.77 -8.87
C LEU A 288 9.72 18.41 -9.94
N ASP A 289 10.21 18.46 -11.18
CA ASP A 289 9.48 18.87 -12.37
C ASP A 289 8.56 17.78 -12.92
N GLY A 290 8.66 16.54 -12.41
CA GLY A 290 7.90 15.38 -12.89
C GLY A 290 8.66 14.54 -13.92
N THR A 291 9.87 14.91 -14.29
CA THR A 291 10.69 14.14 -15.25
C THR A 291 11.12 12.82 -14.61
N LEU A 292 10.86 11.69 -15.29
CA LEU A 292 11.39 10.38 -14.89
C LEU A 292 12.89 10.32 -15.20
N LEU A 293 13.73 10.25 -14.17
CA LEU A 293 15.18 10.29 -14.31
C LEU A 293 15.81 8.90 -14.24
N TYR A 294 15.26 8.02 -13.40
CA TYR A 294 15.70 6.64 -13.29
C TYR A 294 14.50 5.71 -13.13
N GLU A 295 14.52 4.59 -13.85
CA GLU A 295 13.53 3.52 -13.73
C GLU A 295 14.24 2.17 -13.58
N GLN A 296 13.82 1.41 -12.57
CA GLN A 296 14.15 0.00 -12.45
C GLN A 296 12.89 -0.82 -12.74
N LEU A 297 12.87 -1.48 -13.90
CA LEU A 297 11.79 -2.41 -14.26
C LEU A 297 11.96 -3.72 -13.49
N LEU A 298 10.97 -4.06 -12.66
CA LEU A 298 10.92 -5.33 -11.91
C LEU A 298 10.07 -6.37 -12.66
N TRP A 299 9.02 -5.90 -13.33
CA TRP A 299 8.19 -6.69 -14.23
C TRP A 299 7.88 -5.85 -15.46
N PRO A 300 8.41 -6.19 -16.65
CA PRO A 300 8.18 -5.43 -17.87
C PRO A 300 6.80 -5.72 -18.47
N PRO A 301 6.22 -4.78 -19.22
CA PRO A 301 5.02 -5.06 -20.03
C PRO A 301 5.31 -6.21 -21.00
N SER A 302 4.32 -7.08 -21.21
CA SER A 302 4.41 -8.11 -22.24
C SER A 302 4.68 -7.45 -23.59
N ARG A 303 5.70 -7.93 -24.31
CA ARG A 303 5.92 -7.47 -25.70
C ARG A 303 4.70 -7.90 -26.54
N PRO A 304 4.19 -7.04 -27.42
CA PRO A 304 3.13 -7.41 -28.35
C PRO A 304 3.57 -8.56 -29.27
#